data_AF-A0A928FEZ4-F1
#
_entry.id   AF-A0A928FEZ4-F1
#
_cell.length_a   1.000
_cell.length_b   1.000
_cell.length_c   1.000
_cell.angle_alpha   90.00
_cell.angle_beta   90.00
_cell.angle_gamma   90.00
#
_symmetry.space_group_name_H-M   'P 1'
#
loop_
_entity.id
_entity.type
_entity.pdbx_description
1 polymer ?
#
loop_
_entity_poly.entity_id
_entity_poly.type
_entity_poly.pdbx_seq_one_letter_code
_entity_poly.pdbx_strand_id
1 'polypeptide(L)' 'MERTQLNNFCKNKVTRLDTDVLARICCALDCKIEDILEYIPPEDDNK' A
#
# COMPACT_ATOMS: atom_id res chain seq x y z
N MET A 1 16.45 6.75 -11.38
CA MET A 1 15.45 5.95 -10.64
C MET A 1 15.94 4.52 -10.56
N GLU A 2 16.41 4.12 -9.38
CA GLU A 2 17.10 2.84 -9.21
C GLU A 2 16.12 1.66 -9.21
N ARG A 3 16.46 0.64 -10.00
CA ARG A 3 15.65 -0.57 -10.26
C ARG A 3 15.26 -1.32 -8.97
N THR A 4 16.04 -1.14 -7.92
CA THR A 4 15.84 -1.72 -6.58
C THR A 4 14.58 -1.21 -5.89
N GLN A 5 14.20 0.05 -6.11
CA GLN A 5 13.00 0.64 -5.50
C GLN A 5 11.71 0.02 -6.09
N LEU A 6 11.70 -0.18 -7.40
CA LEU A 6 10.61 -0.85 -8.13
C LEU A 6 10.41 -2.30 -7.66
N ASN A 7 11.51 -3.03 -7.45
CA ASN A 7 11.46 -4.42 -7.00
C ASN A 7 10.92 -4.56 -5.57
N ASN A 8 11.14 -3.58 -4.70
CA ASN A 8 10.53 -3.56 -3.36
C ASN A 8 9.03 -3.21 -3.42
N PHE A 9 8.63 -2.37 -4.38
CA PHE A 9 7.22 -2.05 -4.64
C PHE A 9 6.43 -3.29 -5.07
N CYS A 10 6.96 -4.09 -6.01
CA CYS A 10 6.34 -5.34 -6.46
C CYS A 10 6.37 -6.47 -5.41
N LYS A 11 7.24 -6.38 -4.39
CA LYS A 11 7.37 -7.42 -3.34
C LYS A 11 6.53 -7.14 -2.09
N ASN A 12 5.59 -6.20 -2.14
CA ASN A 12 4.82 -5.75 -0.99
C ASN A 12 5.71 -5.29 0.20
N LYS A 13 6.97 -4.94 -0.08
CA LYS A 13 7.94 -4.40 0.89
C LYS A 13 7.93 -2.86 0.90
N VAL A 14 6.83 -2.26 0.48
CA VAL A 14 6.66 -0.80 0.56
C VAL A 14 6.51 -0.44 2.03
N THR A 15 7.61 0.02 2.63
CA THR A 15 7.68 0.46 4.03
C THR A 15 7.15 1.88 4.22
N ARG A 16 6.83 2.59 3.14
CA ARG A 16 6.26 3.94 3.15
C ARG A 16 5.18 4.07 2.09
N LEU A 17 3.94 4.09 2.55
CA LEU A 17 2.81 4.60 1.79
C LEU A 17 2.76 6.12 1.99
N ASP A 18 2.84 6.88 0.91
CA ASP A 18 2.70 8.34 0.96
C ASP A 18 1.25 8.72 0.68
N THR A 19 0.69 9.63 1.49
CA THR A 19 -0.69 10.09 1.37
C THR A 19 -0.95 10.82 0.05
N ASP A 20 0.06 11.49 -0.53
CA ASP A 20 -0.08 12.14 -1.84
C ASP A 20 -0.28 11.10 -2.96
N VAL A 21 0.47 10.00 -2.90
CA VAL A 21 0.36 8.90 -3.87
C VAL A 21 -1.00 8.22 -3.74
N LEU A 22 -1.47 7.96 -2.52
CA LEU A 22 -2.80 7.39 -2.28
C LEU A 22 -3.90 8.31 -2.81
N ALA A 23 -3.82 9.62 -2.55
CA ALA A 23 -4.80 10.59 -3.05
C ALA A 23 -4.84 10.64 -4.58
N ARG A 24 -3.69 10.56 -5.24
CA ARG A 24 -3.61 10.51 -6.71
C ARG A 24 -4.19 9.23 -7.28
N ILE A 25 -4.00 8.09 -6.61
CA ILE A 25 -4.60 6.81 -7.00
C ILE A 25 -6.12 6.87 -6.85
N CYS A 26 -6.62 7.33 -5.69
CA CYS A 26 -8.04 7.53 -5.44
C CYS A 26 -8.69 8.44 -6.49
N CYS A 27 -8.03 9.54 -6.85
CA CYS A 27 -8.53 10.46 -7.87
C CYS A 27 -8.50 9.86 -9.29
N ALA A 28 -7.48 9.06 -9.63
CA ALA A 28 -7.37 8.43 -10.94
C ALA A 28 -8.37 7.28 -11.13
N LEU A 29 -8.68 6.56 -10.06
CA LEU A 29 -9.58 5.39 -10.06
C LEU A 29 -11.01 5.72 -9.62
N ASP A 30 -11.29 6.99 -9.28
CA ASP A 30 -12.57 7.45 -8.71
C ASP A 30 -13.02 6.54 -7.53
N CYS A 31 -12.09 6.20 -6.65
CA CYS A 31 -12.33 5.32 -5.51
C CYS A 31 -11.96 6.01 -4.19
N LYS A 32 -12.42 5.42 -3.07
CA LYS A 32 -12.08 5.91 -1.74
C LYS A 32 -10.81 5.25 -1.22
N ILE A 33 -10.27 5.84 -0.16
CA ILE A 33 -9.08 5.32 0.52
C ILE A 33 -9.30 3.92 1.12
N GLU A 34 -10.53 3.66 1.58
CA GLU A 34 -10.96 2.37 2.13
C GLU A 34 -10.98 1.24 1.09
N ASP A 35 -11.12 1.56 -0.20
CA ASP A 35 -11.11 0.57 -1.28
C ASP A 35 -9.70 0.04 -1.59
N ILE A 36 -8.65 0.76 -1.17
CA ILE A 36 -7.25 0.46 -1.51
C ILE A 36 -6.37 0.14 -0.30
N LEU A 37 -6.85 0.41 0.92
CA LEU A 37 -6.11 0.21 2.16
C LEU A 37 -6.93 -0.61 3.16
N GLU A 38 -6.46 -1.81 3.49
CA GLU A 38 -7.06 -2.69 4.48
C GLU A 38 -6.12 -2.88 5.68
N TYR A 39 -6.66 -2.79 6.89
CA TYR A 39 -5.94 -3.14 8.11
C TYR A 39 -6.07 -4.64 8.37
N ILE A 40 -4.93 -5.34 8.35
CA ILE A 40 -4.86 -6.75 8.74
C ILE A 40 -4.29 -6.81 10.16
N PRO A 41 -5.09 -7.17 11.18
CA PRO A 41 -4.56 -7.38 12.52
C PRO A 41 -3.56 -8.55 12.52
N PRO A 42 -2.55 -8.54 13.42
CA PRO A 42 -1.71 -9.71 13.60
C PRO A 42 -2.58 -10.90 14.01
N GLU A 43 -2.36 -12.06 13.41
CA GLU A 43 -3.03 -13.30 13.83
C GLU A 43 -2.62 -13.59 15.29
N ASP A 44 -3.60 -13.69 16.18
CA ASP A 44 -3.40 -14.14 17.56
C ASP A 44 -3.03 -15.64 17.47
N ASP A 45 -1.72 -15.93 17.43
CA ASP A 45 -1.19 -17.30 17.51
C ASP A 45 -1.37 -17.79 18.96
N ASN A 46 -2.60 -18.14 19.31
CA ASN A 46 -2.94 -18.85 20.53
C ASN A 46 -3.75 -20.08 20.14
N LYS A 47 -3.03 -21.11 19.68
CA LYS A 47 -3.54 -22.47 19.49
C LYS A 47 -2.90 -23.43 20.48
#